data_AF-A0A843CWK4-F1
#
_entry.id   AF-A0A843CWK4-F1
#
_cell.length_a   1.000
_cell.length_b   1.000
_cell.length_c   1.000
_cell.angle_alpha   90.00
_cell.angle_beta   90.00
_cell.angle_gamma   90.00
#
_symmetry.space_group_name_H-M   'P 1'
#
loop_
_entity.id
_entity.type
_entity.pdbx_description
1 polymer ?
#
loop_
_entity_poly.entity_id
_entity_poly.type
_entity_poly.pdbx_seq_one_letter_code
_entity_poly.pdbx_strand_id
1 'polypeptide(L)' 'CVDGDLYICVRMPTVEVGTVGGGTSLPCQTEALQMIGCKGDGKAKKFSEIVAATVLAGELSTLAAQAAGQLGQAHKALGR' A
#
# COMPACT_ATOMS: atom_id res chain seq x y z
N CYS A 1 -9.18 17.56 15.85
CA CYS A 1 -8.03 18.04 15.09
C CYS A 1 -7.54 19.29 15.78
N VAL A 2 -6.28 19.34 16.19
CA VAL A 2 -5.66 20.55 16.73
C VAL A 2 -5.22 21.38 15.51
N ASP A 3 -5.26 22.70 15.58
CA ASP A 3 -5.04 23.57 14.41
C ASP A 3 -3.78 23.21 13.61
N GLY A 4 -3.95 22.85 12.33
CA GLY A 4 -2.87 22.49 11.40
C GLY A 4 -2.66 21.00 11.12
N ASP A 5 -3.35 20.10 11.82
CA ASP A 5 -3.24 18.64 11.58
C ASP A 5 -3.98 18.16 10.33
N LEU A 6 -3.47 17.10 9.69
CA LEU A 6 -4.13 16.41 8.56
C LEU A 6 -4.81 15.11 9.02
N TYR A 7 -6.13 15.03 8.87
CA TYR A 7 -6.89 13.78 9.01
C TYR A 7 -7.14 13.17 7.63
N ILE A 8 -6.69 11.93 7.44
CA ILE A 8 -6.93 11.14 6.22
C ILE A 8 -7.19 9.68 6.60
N CYS A 9 -8.10 9.04 5.88
CA CYS A 9 -8.40 7.62 6.04
C CYS A 9 -8.76 6.98 4.71
N VAL A 10 -8.50 5.68 4.58
CA VAL A 10 -9.02 4.84 3.49
C VAL A 10 -9.91 3.76 4.08
N ARG A 11 -10.99 3.44 3.36
CA ARG A 11 -11.91 2.37 3.73
C ARG A 11 -11.92 1.32 2.63
N MET A 12 -11.43 0.13 2.94
CA MET A 12 -11.36 -1.00 2.01
C MET A 12 -12.18 -2.17 2.60
N PRO A 13 -13.50 -2.20 2.39
CA PRO A 13 -14.38 -3.18 3.06
C PRO A 13 -14.20 -4.61 2.57
N THR A 14 -13.69 -4.79 1.35
CA THR A 14 -13.50 -6.09 0.68
C THR A 14 -12.10 -6.11 0.10
N VAL A 15 -11.18 -6.79 0.80
CA VAL A 15 -9.80 -6.99 0.35
C VAL A 15 -9.48 -8.47 0.43
N GLU A 16 -9.62 -9.17 -0.68
CA GLU A 16 -9.36 -10.60 -0.78
C GLU A 16 -7.85 -10.85 -0.91
N VAL A 17 -7.22 -11.30 0.17
CA VAL A 17 -5.79 -11.61 0.19
C VAL A 17 -5.51 -12.94 0.86
N GLY A 18 -4.39 -13.55 0.47
CA GLY A 18 -3.90 -14.81 1.04
C GLY A 18 -2.38 -14.81 1.17
N THR A 19 -1.89 -15.56 2.15
CA THR A 19 -0.45 -15.73 2.44
C THR A 19 0.03 -17.18 2.30
N VAL A 20 -0.89 -18.07 1.91
CA VAL A 20 -0.71 -19.50 1.65
C VAL A 20 -1.53 -19.89 0.40
N GLY A 21 -1.03 -20.87 -0.36
CA GLY A 21 -1.73 -21.43 -1.53
C GLY A 21 -1.61 -20.57 -2.80
N GLY A 22 -2.12 -21.13 -3.90
CA GLY A 22 -2.14 -20.48 -5.22
C GLY A 22 -0.76 -19.94 -5.62
N GLY A 23 -0.73 -18.69 -6.09
CA GLY A 23 0.51 -18.02 -6.52
C GLY A 23 1.50 -17.67 -5.39
N THR A 24 1.12 -17.81 -4.12
CA THR A 24 2.01 -17.47 -2.98
C THR A 24 3.14 -18.48 -2.77
N SER A 25 3.16 -19.60 -3.51
CA SER A 25 4.23 -20.61 -3.50
C SER A 25 5.26 -20.41 -4.61
N LEU A 26 5.00 -19.50 -5.56
CA LEU A 26 5.97 -19.17 -6.60
C LEU A 26 7.20 -18.48 -5.99
N PRO A 27 8.41 -18.65 -6.56
CA PRO A 27 9.65 -18.17 -5.95
C PRO A 27 9.63 -16.67 -5.63
N CYS A 28 9.37 -15.82 -6.62
CA CYS A 28 9.39 -14.36 -6.44
C CYS A 28 8.31 -13.88 -5.44
N GLN A 29 7.11 -14.44 -5.50
CA GLN A 29 6.00 -14.08 -4.59
C GLN A 29 6.28 -14.55 -3.16
N THR A 30 6.93 -15.71 -3.01
CA THR A 30 7.36 -16.21 -1.70
C THR A 30 8.39 -15.28 -1.09
N GLU A 31 9.41 -14.89 -1.84
CA GLU A 31 10.43 -13.93 -1.41
C GLU A 31 9.81 -12.57 -1.05
N ALA A 32 8.90 -12.05 -1.88
CA ALA A 32 8.20 -10.80 -1.60
C ALA A 32 7.40 -10.86 -0.29
N LEU A 33 6.66 -11.94 -0.06
CA LEU A 33 5.93 -12.15 1.19
C LEU A 33 6.88 -12.34 2.39
N GLN A 34 8.05 -12.94 2.19
CA GLN A 34 9.07 -13.07 3.24
C GLN A 34 9.69 -11.71 3.60
N MET A 35 9.98 -10.85 2.61
CA MET A 35 10.54 -9.50 2.84
C MET A 35 9.67 -8.66 3.77
N ILE A 36 8.35 -8.76 3.64
CA ILE A 36 7.39 -8.05 4.51
C ILE A 36 6.93 -8.89 5.72
N GLY A 37 7.49 -10.09 5.90
CA GLY A 37 7.20 -11.00 7.02
C GLY A 37 5.75 -11.47 7.05
N CYS A 38 5.17 -11.72 5.88
CA CYS A 38 3.79 -12.18 5.68
C CYS A 38 3.69 -13.54 5.01
N LYS A 39 4.80 -14.26 4.74
CA LYS A 39 4.71 -15.63 4.22
C LYS A 39 4.24 -16.59 5.32
N GLY A 40 3.27 -17.46 5.00
CA GLY A 40 2.80 -18.54 5.87
C GLY A 40 1.39 -18.33 6.42
N ASP A 41 0.92 -19.33 7.17
CA ASP A 41 -0.43 -19.33 7.73
C ASP A 41 -0.61 -18.27 8.84
N GLY A 42 -1.84 -17.78 9.01
CA GLY A 42 -2.17 -16.74 10.00
C GLY A 42 -1.61 -15.34 9.69
N LYS A 43 -1.00 -15.13 8.52
CA LYS A 43 -0.40 -13.84 8.13
C LYS A 43 -1.29 -12.97 7.23
N ALA A 44 -2.40 -13.49 6.72
CA ALA A 44 -3.29 -12.78 5.80
C ALA A 44 -3.80 -11.44 6.37
N LYS A 45 -4.13 -11.40 7.67
CA LYS A 45 -4.56 -10.15 8.33
C LYS A 45 -3.45 -9.09 8.32
N LYS A 46 -2.23 -9.44 8.75
CA LYS A 46 -1.06 -8.55 8.69
C LYS A 46 -0.83 -8.05 7.26
N PHE A 47 -0.95 -8.93 6.27
CA PHE A 47 -0.80 -8.54 4.88
C PHE A 47 -1.87 -7.54 4.43
N SER A 48 -3.14 -7.75 4.83
CA SER A 48 -4.22 -6.78 4.53
C SER A 48 -4.01 -5.40 5.17
N GLU A 49 -3.46 -5.35 6.39
CA GLU A 49 -3.10 -4.09 7.06
C GLU A 49 -1.98 -3.35 6.31
N ILE A 50 -0.95 -4.07 5.84
CA ILE A 50 0.12 -3.50 5.02
C ILE A 50 -0.44 -2.97 3.69
N VAL A 51 -1.34 -3.71 3.04
CA VAL A 51 -2.00 -3.25 1.80
C VAL A 51 -2.75 -1.94 2.05
N ALA A 52 -3.59 -1.88 3.09
CA ALA A 52 -4.35 -0.66 3.41
C ALA A 52 -3.44 0.54 3.75
N ALA A 53 -2.37 0.31 4.53
CA ALA A 53 -1.39 1.36 4.84
C ALA A 53 -0.65 1.85 3.59
N THR A 54 -0.30 0.95 2.68
CA THR A 54 0.36 1.29 1.42
C THR A 54 -0.56 2.11 0.52
N VAL A 55 -1.85 1.74 0.42
CA VAL A 55 -2.86 2.52 -0.30
C VAL A 55 -3.00 3.92 0.31
N LEU A 56 -3.17 4.02 1.63
CA LEU A 56 -3.27 5.32 2.31
C LEU A 56 -2.05 6.21 2.05
N ALA A 57 -0.84 5.65 2.09
CA ALA A 57 0.39 6.37 1.82
C ALA A 57 0.46 6.86 0.35
N GLY A 58 0.03 6.03 -0.60
CA GLY A 58 -0.05 6.39 -2.02
C GLY A 58 -1.06 7.52 -2.27
N GLU A 59 -2.24 7.44 -1.66
CA GLU A 59 -3.26 8.49 -1.75
C GLU A 59 -2.77 9.81 -1.15
N LEU A 60 -2.18 9.76 0.05
CA LEU A 60 -1.59 10.94 0.69
C LEU A 60 -0.51 11.59 -0.19
N SER A 61 0.41 10.78 -0.72
CA SER A 61 1.48 11.28 -1.59
C SER A 61 0.93 11.93 -2.86
N THR A 62 -0.09 11.32 -3.47
CA THR A 62 -0.71 11.83 -4.70
C THR A 62 -1.44 13.15 -4.46
N LEU A 63 -2.24 13.21 -3.39
CA LEU A 63 -2.95 14.43 -2.99
C LEU A 63 -1.97 15.57 -2.65
N ALA A 64 -0.89 15.26 -1.95
CA ALA A 64 0.16 16.24 -1.64
C ALA A 64 0.84 16.78 -2.92
N ALA A 65 1.20 15.90 -3.86
CA ALA A 65 1.81 16.30 -5.12
C ALA A 65 0.85 17.15 -5.99
N GLN A 66 -0.44 16.84 -5.98
CA GLN A 66 -1.47 17.65 -6.64
C GLN A 66 -1.61 19.04 -5.99
N ALA A 67 -1.72 19.09 -4.67
CA ALA A 67 -1.85 20.35 -3.92
C ALA A 67 -0.63 21.26 -4.10
N ALA A 68 0.57 20.68 -4.22
CA ALA A 68 1.81 21.42 -4.48
C ALA A 68 2.03 21.80 -5.96
N GLY A 69 1.14 21.38 -6.88
CA GLY A 69 1.33 21.58 -8.32
C GLY A 69 2.50 20.76 -8.92
N GLN A 70 3.05 19.83 -8.16
CA GLN A 70 4.22 19.03 -8.54
C GLN A 70 3.88 17.73 -9.27
N LEU A 71 2.60 17.32 -9.27
CA LEU A 71 2.17 16.07 -9.90
C LEU A 71 2.60 16.01 -11.38
N GLY A 72 2.40 17.08 -12.14
CA GLY A 72 2.75 17.15 -13.56
C GLY A 72 4.26 17.05 -13.83
N GLN A 73 5.10 17.61 -12.95
CA GLN A 73 6.56 17.49 -13.05
C GLN A 73 7.05 16.09 -12.65
N ALA A 74 6.54 15.55 -11.54
CA ALA A 74 6.92 14.21 -11.07
C ALA A 74 6.53 13.13 -12.08
N HIS A 75 5.35 13.25 -12.70
CA HIS A 75 4.89 12.35 -13.75
C HIS A 75 5.85 12.37 -14.95
N LYS A 76 6.26 13.55 -15.43
CA LYS A 76 7.22 13.77 -16.52
C LYS A 76 8.68 13.36 -16.23
N ALA A 77 9.02 13.09 -14.97
CA ALA A 77 10.39 12.76 -14.56
C ALA A 77 10.54 11.28 -14.19
N LEU A 78 9.50 10.68 -13.61
CA LEU A 78 9.54 9.34 -13.01
C LEU A 78 8.45 8.40 -13.54
N GLY A 79 7.31 8.97 -13.94
CA GLY A 79 6.16 8.23 -14.44
C GLY A 79 6.11 8.13 -15.97
N ARG A 80 7.24 8.45 -16.63
CA ARG A 80 7.55 8.96 -18.00
C ARG A 80 7.36 10.46 -18.22
#